data_AF-L8WHD2-F1
#
_entry.id   AF-L8WHD2-F1
#
_cell.length_a   1.000
_cell.length_b   1.000
_cell.length_c   1.000
_cell.angle_alpha   90.00
_cell.angle_beta   90.00
_cell.angle_gamma   90.00
#
_symmetry.space_group_name_H-M   'P 1'
#
loop_
_entity.id
_entity.type
_entity.pdbx_description
1 polymer ?
#
loop_
_entity_poly.entity_id
_entity_poly.type
_entity_poly.pdbx_seq_one_letter_code
_entity_poly.pdbx_strand_id
1 'polypeptide(L)'
;MNGMAGTGKTTIAYTFAELLKSRGLLGASFFCTRTSSECKDVGRIIPTITYQLALYSMSFQSAVVKVLGSNPDIGTRAITEQCERLIKEPIMQAKDDIPDGLVVVIDALDECSNANGVRMILDVLFRIAPNLPLKFFVASRPEPNIRHRVEVDGRSRHRAIPSRRAWRQRLRARFDPAG
;
A
#
# COMPACT_ATOMS: atom_id res chain seq x y z
N MET A 1 4.17 -11.02 11.11
CA MET A 1 3.87 -11.64 12.42
C MET A 1 2.78 -12.68 12.22
N ASN A 2 2.97 -13.92 12.71
CA ASN A 2 1.92 -14.94 12.73
C ASN A 2 0.79 -14.42 13.63
N GLY A 3 -0.38 -14.13 13.07
CA GLY A 3 -1.57 -13.85 13.87
C GLY A 3 -2.72 -14.59 13.23
N MET A 4 -3.38 -15.47 13.98
CA MET A 4 -4.59 -16.17 13.54
C MET A 4 -5.61 -15.20 12.92
N ALA A 5 -6.47 -15.72 12.05
CA ALA A 5 -7.69 -15.00 11.67
C ALA A 5 -8.43 -14.57 12.95
N GLY A 6 -8.98 -13.37 12.99
CA GLY A 6 -9.69 -12.85 14.18
C GLY A 6 -8.83 -12.11 15.22
N THR A 7 -7.51 -11.97 15.08
CA THR A 7 -6.70 -11.16 16.03
C THR A 7 -6.85 -9.64 15.86
N GLY A 8 -7.79 -9.20 15.01
CA GLY A 8 -8.13 -7.80 14.84
C GLY A 8 -7.07 -6.93 14.16
N LYS A 9 -6.26 -7.52 13.26
CA LYS A 9 -5.30 -6.82 12.39
C LYS A 9 -6.02 -5.89 11.41
N THR A 10 -7.07 -6.39 10.76
CA THR A 10 -7.96 -5.60 9.91
C THR A 10 -8.58 -4.43 10.65
N THR A 11 -9.02 -4.62 11.91
CA THR A 11 -9.49 -3.50 12.74
C THR A 11 -8.40 -2.44 12.93
N ILE A 12 -7.14 -2.83 13.11
CA ILE A 12 -6.03 -1.89 13.25
C ILE A 12 -5.77 -1.16 11.94
N ALA A 13 -5.68 -1.89 10.82
CA ALA A 13 -5.46 -1.31 9.49
C ALA A 13 -6.58 -0.33 9.12
N TYR A 14 -7.82 -0.70 9.38
CA TYR A 14 -8.99 0.16 9.18
C TYR A 14 -8.95 1.41 10.06
N THR A 15 -8.74 1.26 11.37
CA THR A 15 -8.63 2.41 12.29
C THR A 15 -7.48 3.33 11.88
N PHE A 16 -6.37 2.77 11.40
CA PHE A 16 -5.22 3.54 10.93
C PHE A 16 -5.53 4.30 9.64
N ALA A 17 -6.23 3.66 8.69
CA ALA A 17 -6.70 4.33 7.48
C ALA A 17 -7.65 5.50 7.80
N GLU A 18 -8.60 5.31 8.72
CA GLU A 18 -9.51 6.40 9.15
C GLU A 18 -8.75 7.56 9.81
N LEU A 19 -7.75 7.27 10.65
CA LEU A 19 -6.89 8.30 11.24
C LEU A 19 -6.06 9.05 10.19
N LEU A 20 -5.55 8.36 9.18
CA LEU A 20 -4.83 8.98 8.07
C LEU A 20 -5.76 9.86 7.24
N LYS A 21 -6.99 9.37 6.96
CA LYS A 21 -8.01 10.09 6.21
C LYS A 21 -8.41 11.37 6.92
N SER A 22 -8.66 11.33 8.23
CA SER A 22 -9.00 12.53 9.01
C SER A 22 -7.87 13.57 9.05
N ARG A 23 -6.64 13.18 8.72
CA ARG A 23 -5.46 14.04 8.64
C ARG A 23 -5.10 14.44 7.21
N GLY A 24 -5.87 14.02 6.22
CA GLY A 24 -5.55 14.25 4.81
C GLY A 24 -4.31 13.50 4.33
N LEU A 25 -3.86 12.46 5.03
CA LEU A 25 -2.65 11.67 4.72
C LEU A 25 -2.94 10.27 4.17
N LEU A 26 -4.21 9.90 3.98
CA LEU A 26 -4.59 8.67 3.30
C LEU A 26 -4.67 8.93 1.79
N GLY A 27 -3.69 8.46 1.03
CA GLY A 27 -3.70 8.55 -0.43
C GLY A 27 -4.55 7.47 -1.06
N ALA A 28 -4.46 6.24 -0.54
CA ALA A 28 -5.31 5.13 -0.97
C ALA A 28 -5.42 4.03 0.09
N SER A 29 -6.43 3.18 -0.05
CA SER A 29 -6.60 1.96 0.72
C SER A 29 -7.23 0.83 -0.10
N PHE A 30 -6.78 -0.40 0.17
CA PHE A 30 -7.37 -1.64 -0.36
C PHE A 30 -7.40 -2.71 0.74
N PHE A 31 -8.58 -3.27 1.01
CA PHE A 31 -8.76 -4.30 2.03
C PHE A 31 -9.09 -5.62 1.35
N CYS A 32 -8.15 -6.55 1.35
CA CYS A 32 -8.35 -7.83 0.70
C CYS A 32 -9.25 -8.73 1.56
N THR A 33 -10.12 -9.52 0.93
CA THR A 33 -10.93 -10.52 1.63
C THR A 33 -11.28 -11.66 0.70
N ARG A 34 -11.31 -12.89 1.22
CA ARG A 34 -11.76 -14.09 0.47
C ARG A 34 -13.23 -14.04 0.08
N THR A 35 -14.04 -13.25 0.79
CA THR A 35 -15.51 -13.23 0.64
C THR A 35 -16.01 -12.36 -0.51
N SER A 36 -15.18 -11.47 -1.06
CA SER A 36 -15.52 -10.63 -2.20
C SER A 36 -14.67 -11.02 -3.41
N SER A 37 -15.33 -11.21 -4.56
CA SER A 37 -14.64 -11.51 -5.83
C SER A 37 -13.71 -10.38 -6.26
N GLU A 38 -14.08 -9.14 -5.97
CA GLU A 38 -13.28 -7.96 -6.31
C GLU A 38 -12.10 -7.80 -5.34
N CYS A 39 -12.33 -7.98 -4.03
CA CYS A 39 -11.29 -7.78 -3.02
C CYS A 39 -10.31 -8.94 -2.91
N LYS A 40 -10.63 -10.12 -3.47
CA LYS A 40 -9.67 -11.24 -3.58
C LYS A 40 -8.84 -11.20 -4.86
N ASP A 41 -9.17 -10.32 -5.80
CA ASP A 41 -8.46 -10.20 -7.06
C ASP A 41 -7.28 -9.23 -6.93
N VAL A 42 -6.08 -9.77 -6.95
CA VAL A 42 -4.83 -8.99 -6.88
C VAL A 42 -4.67 -8.03 -8.06
N GLY A 43 -5.27 -8.34 -9.22
CA GLY A 43 -5.28 -7.47 -10.39
C GLY A 43 -6.05 -6.17 -10.17
N ARG A 44 -6.88 -6.07 -9.13
CA ARG A 44 -7.61 -4.86 -8.77
C ARG A 44 -6.82 -3.90 -7.90
N ILE A 45 -5.77 -4.35 -7.23
CA ILE A 45 -5.03 -3.54 -6.25
C ILE A 45 -4.46 -2.28 -6.88
N ILE A 46 -3.70 -2.42 -7.98
CA ILE A 46 -3.03 -1.28 -8.63
C ILE A 46 -4.01 -0.33 -9.31
N PRO A 47 -4.99 -0.78 -10.09
CA PRO A 47 -6.02 0.10 -10.63
C PRO A 47 -6.77 0.87 -9.55
N THR A 48 -7.17 0.21 -8.45
CA THR A 48 -7.90 0.87 -7.35
C THR A 48 -7.03 1.91 -6.63
N ILE A 49 -5.76 1.59 -6.33
CA ILE A 49 -4.84 2.55 -5.70
C ILE A 49 -4.59 3.74 -6.62
N THR A 50 -4.37 3.49 -7.92
CA THR A 50 -4.16 4.55 -8.93
C THR A 50 -5.36 5.50 -8.97
N TYR A 51 -6.57 4.93 -9.04
CA TYR A 51 -7.80 5.73 -9.06
C TYR A 51 -7.93 6.61 -7.80
N GLN A 52 -7.71 6.05 -6.61
CA GLN A 52 -7.82 6.81 -5.36
C GLN A 52 -6.76 7.92 -5.25
N LEU A 53 -5.52 7.66 -5.68
CA LEU A 53 -4.48 8.69 -5.74
C LEU A 53 -4.81 9.80 -6.76
N ALA A 54 -5.46 9.46 -7.87
CA ALA A 54 -5.92 10.43 -8.86
C ALA A 54 -7.09 11.29 -8.35
N LEU A 55 -7.92 10.77 -7.44
CA LEU A 55 -8.90 11.60 -6.73
C LEU A 55 -8.24 12.51 -5.69
N TYR A 56 -7.10 12.09 -5.14
CA TYR A 56 -6.38 12.85 -4.12
C TYR A 56 -5.58 14.03 -4.70
N SER A 57 -4.89 13.83 -5.83
CA SER A 57 -4.01 14.85 -6.44
C SER A 57 -4.30 15.03 -7.93
N MET A 58 -4.63 16.26 -8.32
CA MET A 58 -4.85 16.64 -9.72
C MET A 58 -3.59 16.47 -10.58
N SER A 59 -2.41 16.76 -10.02
CA SER A 59 -1.13 16.59 -10.72
C SER A 59 -0.84 15.12 -10.98
N PHE A 60 -1.10 14.24 -10.00
CA PHE A 60 -1.02 12.79 -10.19
C PHE A 60 -2.05 12.31 -11.23
N GLN A 61 -3.30 12.79 -11.15
CA GLN A 61 -4.34 12.48 -12.12
C GLN A 61 -3.92 12.83 -13.56
N SER A 62 -3.41 14.04 -13.77
CA SER A 62 -2.93 14.51 -15.07
C SER A 62 -1.81 13.63 -15.61
N ALA A 63 -0.86 13.23 -14.75
CA ALA A 63 0.21 12.32 -15.14
C ALA A 63 -0.32 10.92 -15.52
N VAL A 64 -1.27 10.36 -14.77
CA VAL A 64 -1.92 9.09 -15.12
C VAL A 64 -2.66 9.16 -16.45
N VAL A 65 -3.41 10.24 -16.71
CA VAL A 65 -4.12 10.42 -17.99
C VAL A 65 -3.16 10.40 -19.18
N LYS A 66 -1.98 11.02 -19.05
CA LYS A 66 -0.93 10.96 -20.09
C LYS A 66 -0.44 9.54 -20.33
N VAL A 67 -0.18 8.78 -19.24
CA VAL A 67 0.26 7.38 -19.34
C VAL A 67 -0.79 6.52 -20.05
N LEU A 68 -2.07 6.69 -19.70
CA LEU A 68 -3.19 5.97 -20.32
C LEU A 68 -3.37 6.34 -21.80
N GLY A 69 -3.16 7.61 -22.15
CA GLY A 69 -3.21 8.08 -23.54
C GLY A 69 -2.14 7.44 -24.42
N SER A 70 -0.95 7.16 -23.88
CA SER A 70 0.14 6.48 -24.61
C SER A 70 0.14 4.96 -24.49
N ASN A 71 -0.52 4.39 -23.48
CA ASN A 71 -0.56 2.95 -23.20
C ASN A 71 -1.98 2.51 -22.85
N PRO A 72 -2.91 2.41 -23.83
CA PRO A 72 -4.32 2.14 -23.57
C PRO A 72 -4.59 0.79 -22.88
N ASP A 73 -3.68 -0.17 -23.05
CA ASP A 73 -3.81 -1.52 -22.50
C ASP A 73 -3.05 -1.73 -21.19
N ILE A 74 -2.48 -0.67 -20.58
CA ILE A 74 -1.70 -0.78 -19.34
C ILE A 74 -2.47 -1.47 -18.21
N GLY A 75 -3.79 -1.29 -18.14
CA GLY A 75 -4.65 -1.92 -17.12
C GLY A 75 -4.72 -3.46 -17.20
N THR A 76 -4.31 -4.07 -18.32
CA THR A 76 -4.26 -5.54 -18.49
C THR A 76 -2.83 -6.08 -18.54
N ARG A 77 -1.82 -5.21 -18.45
CA ARG A 77 -0.39 -5.59 -18.40
C ARG A 77 -0.01 -6.21 -17.07
N ALA A 78 1.21 -6.71 -16.98
CA ALA A 78 1.75 -7.31 -15.76
C ALA A 78 1.70 -6.33 -14.57
N ILE A 79 1.43 -6.83 -13.37
CA ILE A 79 1.34 -6.05 -12.12
C ILE A 79 2.56 -5.13 -11.93
N THR A 80 3.76 -5.66 -12.21
CA THR A 80 5.01 -4.90 -12.11
C THR A 80 5.02 -3.68 -13.03
N GLU A 81 4.52 -3.83 -14.25
CA GLU A 81 4.45 -2.75 -15.23
C GLU A 81 3.38 -1.73 -14.83
N GLN A 82 2.21 -2.20 -14.37
CA GLN A 82 1.18 -1.33 -13.81
C GLN A 82 1.72 -0.50 -12.65
N CYS A 83 2.45 -1.10 -11.70
CA CYS A 83 3.04 -0.36 -10.58
C CYS A 83 4.04 0.72 -11.03
N GLU A 84 4.92 0.41 -11.97
CA GLU A 84 5.90 1.38 -12.47
C GLU A 84 5.21 2.52 -13.21
N ARG A 85 4.31 2.20 -14.15
CA ARG A 85 3.66 3.16 -15.05
C ARG A 85 2.52 3.96 -14.41
N LEU A 86 1.72 3.33 -13.54
CA LEU A 86 0.51 3.95 -12.98
C LEU A 86 0.72 4.52 -11.58
N ILE A 87 1.73 4.06 -10.83
CA ILE A 87 2.01 4.57 -9.48
C ILE A 87 3.32 5.33 -9.44
N LYS A 88 4.44 4.68 -9.76
CA LYS A 88 5.77 5.28 -9.53
C LYS A 88 6.03 6.48 -10.44
N GLU A 89 5.90 6.31 -11.76
CA GLU A 89 6.12 7.40 -12.72
C GLU A 89 5.21 8.61 -12.44
N PRO A 90 3.89 8.45 -12.22
CA PRO A 90 3.01 9.59 -11.97
C PRO A 90 3.24 10.25 -10.59
N ILE A 91 3.55 9.48 -9.53
CA ILE A 91 3.93 10.07 -8.23
C ILE A 91 5.20 10.90 -8.38
N MET A 92 6.19 10.43 -9.13
CA MET A 92 7.45 11.17 -9.31
C MET A 92 7.27 12.45 -10.11
N GLN A 93 6.35 12.47 -11.08
CA GLN A 93 6.00 13.69 -11.81
C GLN A 93 5.22 14.68 -10.95
N ALA A 94 4.38 14.19 -10.04
CA ALA A 94 3.57 15.00 -9.14
C ALA A 94 4.24 15.27 -7.77
N LYS A 95 5.51 14.91 -7.59
CA LYS A 95 6.18 14.82 -6.29
C LYS A 95 6.06 16.08 -5.43
N ASP A 96 6.06 17.25 -6.06
CA ASP A 96 6.04 18.55 -5.38
C ASP A 96 4.64 18.88 -4.82
N ASP A 97 3.59 18.23 -5.35
CA ASP A 97 2.20 18.33 -4.89
C ASP A 97 1.79 17.15 -3.98
N ILE A 98 2.69 16.20 -3.73
CA ILE A 98 2.44 15.08 -2.81
C ILE A 98 2.94 15.47 -1.41
N PRO A 99 2.06 15.49 -0.40
CA PRO A 99 2.49 15.87 0.94
C PRO A 99 3.38 14.80 1.58
N ASP A 100 4.31 15.28 2.40
CA ASP A 100 5.19 14.42 3.16
C ASP A 100 4.41 13.43 4.04
N GLY A 101 4.70 12.15 3.83
CA GLY A 101 4.11 11.09 4.62
C GLY A 101 2.71 10.65 4.18
N LEU A 102 2.29 10.96 2.94
CA LEU A 102 1.15 10.31 2.31
C LEU A 102 1.27 8.78 2.38
N VAL A 103 0.18 8.09 2.72
CA VAL A 103 0.19 6.65 2.97
C VAL A 103 -0.82 5.91 2.08
N VAL A 104 -0.39 4.77 1.54
CA VAL A 104 -1.25 3.73 0.96
C VAL A 104 -1.36 2.56 1.93
N VAL A 105 -2.59 2.15 2.23
CA VAL A 105 -2.90 1.03 3.13
C VAL A 105 -3.35 -0.19 2.31
N ILE A 106 -2.68 -1.33 2.47
CA ILE A 106 -3.09 -2.61 1.89
C ILE A 106 -3.24 -3.61 3.02
N ASP A 107 -4.47 -4.00 3.34
CA ASP A 107 -4.73 -4.97 4.40
C ASP A 107 -4.99 -6.37 3.86
N ALA A 108 -4.62 -7.36 4.67
CA ALA A 108 -4.90 -8.77 4.46
C ALA A 108 -4.45 -9.30 3.09
N LEU A 109 -3.32 -8.84 2.56
CA LEU A 109 -2.86 -9.17 1.19
C LEU A 109 -2.78 -10.68 0.91
N ASP A 110 -2.54 -11.52 1.93
CA ASP A 110 -2.56 -12.98 1.83
C ASP A 110 -3.97 -13.60 1.66
N GLU A 111 -5.01 -12.78 1.58
CA GLU A 111 -6.38 -13.20 1.28
C GLU A 111 -6.74 -13.12 -0.20
N CYS A 112 -5.85 -12.56 -1.04
CA CYS A 112 -6.01 -12.64 -2.48
C CYS A 112 -5.91 -14.08 -2.99
N SER A 113 -6.61 -14.38 -4.10
CA SER A 113 -6.71 -15.74 -4.63
C SER A 113 -5.46 -16.20 -5.38
N ASN A 114 -4.56 -15.29 -5.76
CA ASN A 114 -3.37 -15.58 -6.55
C ASN A 114 -2.09 -15.25 -5.75
N ALA A 115 -1.46 -16.29 -5.18
CA ALA A 115 -0.23 -16.16 -4.39
C ALA A 115 0.95 -15.61 -5.19
N ASN A 116 1.08 -15.97 -6.48
CA ASN A 116 2.14 -15.41 -7.33
C ASN A 116 1.95 -13.90 -7.54
N GLY A 117 0.71 -13.45 -7.74
CA GLY A 117 0.40 -12.03 -7.83
C GLY A 117 0.65 -11.29 -6.52
N VAL A 118 0.32 -11.89 -5.37
CA VAL A 118 0.65 -11.34 -4.04
C VAL A 118 2.16 -11.14 -3.89
N ARG A 119 2.96 -12.14 -4.26
CA ARG A 119 4.43 -12.03 -4.28
C ARG A 119 4.89 -10.91 -5.21
N MET A 120 4.35 -10.81 -6.42
CA MET A 120 4.70 -9.75 -7.37
C MET A 120 4.40 -8.35 -6.81
N ILE A 121 3.25 -8.16 -6.15
CA ILE A 121 2.89 -6.90 -5.48
C ILE A 121 3.92 -6.57 -4.39
N LEU A 122 4.23 -7.50 -3.50
CA LEU A 122 5.22 -7.26 -2.44
C LEU A 122 6.58 -6.89 -3.03
N ASP A 123 7.02 -7.63 -4.05
CA ASP A 123 8.32 -7.44 -4.69
C ASP A 123 8.46 -6.06 -5.32
N VAL A 124 7.45 -5.63 -6.07
CA VAL A 124 7.46 -4.32 -6.71
C VAL A 124 7.33 -3.21 -5.68
N LEU A 125 6.50 -3.36 -4.64
CA LEU A 125 6.38 -2.38 -3.57
C LEU A 125 7.71 -2.19 -2.82
N PHE A 126 8.43 -3.26 -2.50
CA PHE A 126 9.77 -3.16 -1.90
C PHE A 126 10.76 -2.42 -2.79
N ARG A 127 10.68 -2.64 -4.11
CA ARG A 127 11.56 -1.98 -5.07
C ARG A 127 11.27 -0.48 -5.22
N ILE A 128 9.99 -0.08 -5.28
CA ILE A 128 9.62 1.30 -5.59
C ILE A 128 9.52 2.20 -4.35
N ALA A 129 9.08 1.67 -3.20
CA ALA A 129 8.78 2.46 -2.01
C ALA A 129 9.95 3.34 -1.52
N PRO A 130 11.23 2.89 -1.53
CA PRO A 130 12.35 3.73 -1.10
C PRO A 130 12.56 4.99 -1.96
N ASN A 131 12.04 4.99 -3.19
CA ASN A 131 12.24 6.05 -4.17
C ASN A 131 11.01 6.95 -4.35
N LEU A 132 9.98 6.80 -3.51
CA LEU A 132 8.74 7.55 -3.62
C LEU A 132 8.51 8.45 -2.40
N PRO A 133 7.91 9.65 -2.58
CA PRO A 133 7.36 10.46 -1.49
C PRO A 133 6.05 9.84 -0.92
N LEU A 134 5.96 8.51 -0.90
CA LEU A 134 4.77 7.74 -0.54
C LEU A 134 5.16 6.58 0.34
N LYS A 135 4.41 6.34 1.42
CA LYS A 135 4.63 5.22 2.33
C LYS A 135 3.58 4.14 2.10
N PHE A 136 4.01 2.88 2.17
CA PHE A 136 3.10 1.74 2.10
C PHE A 136 2.97 1.09 3.47
N PHE A 137 1.73 0.95 3.96
CA PHE A 137 1.40 0.10 5.08
C PHE A 137 0.76 -1.18 4.53
N VAL A 138 1.50 -2.29 4.57
CA VAL A 138 1.02 -3.59 4.08
C VAL A 138 0.88 -4.55 5.25
N ALA A 139 -0.33 -5.05 5.47
CA ALA A 139 -0.62 -6.10 6.43
C ALA A 139 -0.89 -7.42 5.71
N SER A 140 -0.20 -8.48 6.14
CA SER A 140 -0.31 -9.82 5.58
C SER A 140 0.13 -10.85 6.64
N ARG A 141 -0.49 -12.04 6.64
CA ARG A 141 0.04 -13.19 7.38
C ARG A 141 1.34 -13.64 6.71
N PRO A 142 2.37 -14.02 7.46
CA PRO A 142 3.60 -14.52 6.88
C PRO A 142 3.30 -15.83 6.13
N GLU A 143 3.30 -15.77 4.81
CA GLU A 143 3.50 -16.98 4.02
C GLU A 143 4.89 -17.56 4.32
N PRO A 144 5.08 -18.89 4.27
CA PRO A 144 6.38 -19.53 4.48
C PRO A 144 7.51 -18.89 3.64
N ASN A 145 7.18 -18.42 2.43
CA ASN A 145 8.11 -17.82 1.47
C ASN A 145 8.45 -16.35 1.74
N ILE A 146 7.70 -15.64 2.60
CA ILE A 146 7.99 -14.24 2.96
C ILE A 146 9.10 -14.19 4.03
N ARG A 147 9.29 -15.24 4.82
CA ARG A 147 10.33 -15.27 5.88
C ARG A 147 11.74 -15.12 5.31
N HIS A 148 12.04 -15.76 4.19
CA HIS A 148 13.39 -15.77 3.63
C HIS A 148 13.86 -14.44 3.03
N ARG A 149 12.94 -13.52 2.68
CA ARG A 149 13.30 -12.23 2.08
C ARG A 149 13.36 -11.08 3.07
N VAL A 150 12.65 -11.21 4.18
CA VAL A 150 12.59 -10.20 5.25
C VAL A 150 13.90 -10.11 6.04
N GLU A 151 14.72 -11.17 6.03
CA GLU A 151 16.03 -11.18 6.71
C GLU A 151 17.18 -10.65 5.85
N VAL A 152 17.03 -10.59 4.53
CA VAL A 152 18.16 -10.27 3.62
C VAL A 152 18.33 -8.76 3.39
N ASP A 153 17.27 -7.95 3.54
CA ASP A 153 17.31 -6.50 3.27
C ASP A 153 17.35 -5.67 4.56
N GLY A 154 18.51 -5.71 5.24
CA GLY A 154 18.76 -5.04 6.53
C GLY A 154 18.75 -3.50 6.54
N ARG A 155 18.30 -2.83 5.48
CA ARG A 155 18.17 -1.35 5.42
C ARG A 155 16.75 -0.83 5.61
N SER A 156 15.74 -1.67 5.43
CA SER A 156 14.36 -1.31 5.73
C SER A 156 14.11 -1.49 7.22
N ARG A 157 13.72 -0.42 7.93
CA ARG A 157 13.34 -0.47 9.36
C ARG A 157 12.06 -1.31 9.53
N HIS A 158 12.20 -2.62 9.48
CA HIS A 158 11.15 -3.59 9.75
C HIS A 158 10.94 -3.67 11.26
N ARG A 159 9.89 -3.04 11.76
CA ARG A 159 9.39 -3.29 13.11
C ARG A 159 8.20 -4.22 13.00
N ALA A 160 8.27 -5.37 13.66
CA ALA A 160 7.09 -6.15 14.01
C ALA A 160 6.03 -5.21 14.59
N ILE A 161 4.76 -5.40 14.24
CA ILE A 161 3.67 -4.57 14.77
C ILE A 161 3.54 -4.89 16.28
N PRO A 162 3.89 -4.00 17.23
CA PRO A 162 3.61 -4.21 18.64
C PRO A 162 2.17 -4.60 18.95
N SER A 163 1.93 -5.11 20.16
CA SER A 163 0.58 -5.30 20.66
C SER A 163 -0.29 -4.04 20.49
N ARG A 164 -1.62 -4.20 20.37
CA ARG A 164 -2.59 -3.10 20.19
C ARG A 164 -2.33 -1.90 21.11
N ARG A 165 -1.89 -2.14 22.35
CA ARG A 165 -1.54 -1.09 23.32
C ARG A 165 -0.24 -0.36 22.96
N ALA A 166 0.83 -1.09 22.65
CA ALA A 166 2.12 -0.51 22.30
C ALA A 166 2.11 0.20 20.93
N TRP A 167 1.23 -0.17 19.99
CA TRP A 167 1.03 0.59 18.75
C TRP A 167 0.27 1.90 18.96
N ARG A 168 -0.78 1.91 19.79
CA ARG A 168 -1.53 3.14 20.12
C ARG A 168 -0.62 4.20 20.77
N GLN A 169 0.29 3.80 21.65
CA GLN A 169 1.29 4.72 22.23
C GLN A 169 2.28 5.25 21.18
N ARG A 170 2.74 4.40 20.25
CA ARG A 170 3.68 4.82 19.19
C ARG A 170 3.04 5.71 18.13
N LEU A 171 1.77 5.50 17.80
CA LEU A 171 1.02 6.39 16.90
C LEU A 171 0.79 7.77 17.50
N ARG A 172 0.51 7.84 18.80
CA ARG A 172 0.49 9.12 19.54
C ARG A 172 1.86 9.77 19.51
N ALA A 173 2.90 9.09 19.99
CA ALA A 173 4.24 9.67 20.09
C ALA A 173 4.88 10.12 18.75
N ARG A 174 4.44 9.59 17.61
CA ARG A 174 5.02 9.90 16.30
C ARG A 174 4.25 10.94 15.49
N PHE A 175 3.03 11.26 15.92
CA PHE A 175 2.15 12.14 15.17
C PHE A 175 1.17 12.96 16.05
N ASP A 176 1.60 13.30 17.27
CA ASP A 176 0.96 14.29 18.15
C ASP A 176 1.78 15.59 18.04
N PRO A 177 1.17 16.75 17.72
CA PRO A 177 1.91 18.01 17.53
C PRO A 177 2.27 18.72 18.84
N ALA A 178 2.16 18.06 20.00
CA ALA A 178 2.60 18.60 21.28
C ALA A 178 4.03 18.16 21.58
N GLY A 179 4.97 18.97 21.09
CA GLY A 179 6.38 19.04 21.43
C GLY A 179 6.93 20.35 20.92
#